data_AF-A0A535VZ48-F1
#
_entry.id   AF-A0A535VZ48-F1
#
_cell.length_a   1.000
_cell.length_b   1.000
_cell.length_c   1.000
_cell.angle_alpha   90.00
_cell.angle_beta   90.00
_cell.angle_gamma   90.00
#
_symmetry.space_group_name_H-M   'P 1'
#
loop_
_entity.id
_entity.type
_entity.pdbx_description
1 polymer ?
#
loop_
_entity_poly.entity_id
_entity_poly.type
_entity_poly.pdbx_seq_one_letter_code
_entity_poly.pdbx_strand_id
1 'polypeptide(L)'
;MANLAEYVDGLPNISGSEERIRQAIQASRTDPVFLPQGASGFGEINSAFTIALHMHQPLIPAGGPELRTAQVISNLHWMLDNPDIGDNHNARVFLWCYRRMGEFVPQLLDEGFQPRVMLEYSGTLLYGLRQMGANDVLDALARITGDERNRRAVEWLGCPWGHAVAPSTPIQDYRLHVEAWQHHFAAIFGLDALSRVRGFSPSEMALPNQPDVAYEFVKTLIDCGYQWVLVQEHTIEQPDGQAPQHRHLPHRLVCTNSRGDSATITAVIKTQGSDTKLIGQMQPYYEAKGLSRLDLAGKQIPPLVTQIADGENGGVMMNEFPAKYFEVIRECSGSGTPIMNVTEYLERLQSMGVYENDLPVIQPLFQSRIWERMVPGDGPDRLAEVIKQLRAEDGRFHMEGGSWTNNISWVQGYDTVLVPMERASSLFHKRILAKGIPTAPSSPSASVIS
;
A
#
# COMPACT_ATOMS: atom_id res chain seq x y z
N MET A 1 24.43 4.47 -9.10
CA MET A 1 24.05 5.63 -8.27
C MET A 1 24.34 5.26 -6.81
N ALA A 2 24.92 6.14 -5.99
CA ALA A 2 25.36 5.78 -4.63
C ALA A 2 24.18 5.32 -3.74
N ASN A 3 24.27 4.21 -3.01
CA ASN A 3 23.15 3.78 -2.15
C ASN A 3 22.88 4.81 -1.03
N LEU A 4 21.63 4.93 -0.59
CA LEU A 4 21.30 5.68 0.63
C LEU A 4 21.83 4.90 1.84
N ALA A 5 22.33 5.60 2.86
CA ALA A 5 22.70 4.94 4.11
C ALA A 5 21.44 4.34 4.76
N GLU A 6 21.49 3.10 5.23
CA GLU A 6 20.35 2.47 5.91
C GLU A 6 20.08 3.09 7.28
N TYR A 7 21.12 3.58 7.95
CA TYR A 7 21.05 4.21 9.26
C TYR A 7 21.76 5.56 9.29
N VAL A 8 21.20 6.49 10.05
CA VAL A 8 21.80 7.79 10.40
C VAL A 8 21.69 7.96 11.92
N ASP A 9 22.82 8.18 12.58
CA ASP A 9 22.89 8.35 14.05
C ASP A 9 22.20 7.22 14.86
N GLY A 10 22.29 5.98 14.35
CA GLY A 10 21.70 4.80 15.00
C GLY A 10 20.19 4.65 14.78
N LEU A 11 19.56 5.51 13.99
CA LEU A 11 18.14 5.45 13.62
C LEU A 11 17.97 5.07 12.14
N PRO A 12 16.84 4.46 11.75
CA PRO A 12 16.59 4.14 10.35
C PRO A 12 16.52 5.42 9.52
N ASN A 13 17.12 5.39 8.32
CA ASN A 13 17.10 6.53 7.42
C ASN A 13 15.72 6.69 6.77
N ILE A 14 14.91 7.58 7.33
CA ILE A 14 13.51 7.82 6.95
C ILE A 14 13.24 9.23 6.40
N SER A 15 14.27 10.08 6.25
CA SER A 15 14.13 11.45 5.74
C SER A 15 15.46 12.03 5.24
N GLY A 16 15.42 13.21 4.63
CA GLY A 16 16.60 13.97 4.20
C GLY A 16 17.13 13.60 2.81
N SER A 17 16.45 12.72 2.08
CA SER A 17 16.77 12.34 0.69
C SER A 17 15.58 12.52 -0.26
N GLU A 18 14.62 13.39 0.10
CA GLU A 18 13.34 13.59 -0.59
C GLU A 18 13.54 13.94 -2.06
N GLU A 19 14.45 14.88 -2.36
CA GLU A 19 14.73 15.30 -3.74
C GLU A 19 15.33 14.15 -4.56
N ARG A 20 16.24 13.39 -3.96
CA ARG A 20 16.91 12.28 -4.63
C ARG A 20 15.94 11.13 -4.94
N ILE A 21 15.04 10.83 -4.01
CA ILE A 21 13.98 9.85 -4.18
C ILE A 21 13.01 10.31 -5.28
N ARG A 22 12.56 11.57 -5.21
CA ARG A 22 11.67 12.16 -6.22
C ARG A 22 12.27 12.06 -7.61
N GLN A 23 13.55 12.43 -7.78
CA GLN A 23 14.25 12.32 -9.06
C GLN A 23 14.30 10.87 -9.57
N ALA A 24 14.61 9.91 -8.70
CA ALA A 24 14.67 8.50 -9.08
C ALA A 24 13.31 7.96 -9.55
N ILE A 25 12.22 8.30 -8.83
CA ILE A 25 10.86 7.88 -9.19
C ILE A 25 10.39 8.59 -10.48
N GLN A 26 10.68 9.88 -10.62
CA GLN A 26 10.31 10.64 -11.83
C GLN A 26 11.03 10.12 -13.08
N ALA A 27 12.31 9.76 -12.96
CA ALA A 27 13.13 9.31 -14.08
C ALA A 27 12.61 8.02 -14.74
N SER A 28 11.95 7.13 -13.99
CA SER A 28 11.41 5.86 -14.49
C SER A 28 9.88 5.86 -14.65
N ARG A 29 9.22 7.01 -14.43
CA ARG A 29 7.75 7.09 -14.30
C ARG A 29 7.02 6.51 -15.52
N THR A 30 7.56 6.74 -16.71
CA THR A 30 6.98 6.30 -18.00
C THR A 30 7.54 4.98 -18.49
N ASP A 31 8.56 4.43 -17.83
CA ASP A 31 9.21 3.20 -18.25
C ASP A 31 8.38 2.00 -17.79
N PRO A 32 8.04 1.07 -18.70
CA PRO A 32 7.41 -0.18 -18.31
C PRO A 32 8.33 -0.98 -17.36
N VAL A 33 7.76 -1.43 -16.25
CA VAL A 33 8.40 -2.22 -15.20
C VAL A 33 8.39 -3.70 -15.56
N PHE A 34 7.26 -4.21 -16.06
CA PHE A 34 7.04 -5.64 -16.29
C PHE A 34 6.86 -5.99 -17.77
N LEU A 35 6.26 -5.11 -18.56
CA LEU A 35 5.95 -5.37 -19.96
C LEU A 35 7.26 -5.48 -20.78
N PRO A 36 7.58 -6.65 -21.36
CA PRO A 36 8.77 -6.79 -22.19
C PRO A 36 8.69 -5.91 -23.44
N GLN A 37 9.85 -5.49 -23.96
CA GLN A 37 9.92 -4.73 -25.20
C GLN A 37 9.24 -5.52 -26.35
N GLY A 38 8.27 -4.87 -27.00
CA GLY A 38 7.51 -5.47 -28.11
C GLY A 38 6.30 -6.32 -27.69
N ALA A 39 6.08 -6.56 -26.40
CA ALA A 39 4.83 -7.14 -25.92
C ALA A 39 3.71 -6.10 -25.92
N SER A 40 2.50 -6.49 -26.31
CA SER A 40 1.33 -5.61 -26.31
C SER A 40 0.05 -6.39 -26.00
N GLY A 41 -0.85 -5.75 -25.26
CA GLY A 41 -2.16 -6.28 -24.90
C GLY A 41 -2.12 -7.62 -24.18
N PHE A 42 -3.19 -8.39 -24.34
CA PHE A 42 -3.45 -9.60 -23.57
C PHE A 42 -3.45 -10.90 -24.39
N GLY A 43 -3.22 -10.84 -25.71
CA GLY A 43 -3.19 -12.04 -26.58
C GLY A 43 -4.46 -12.88 -26.44
N GLU A 44 -4.31 -14.15 -26.04
CA GLU A 44 -5.40 -15.13 -25.83
C GLU A 44 -5.86 -15.21 -24.36
N ILE A 45 -5.40 -14.31 -23.47
CA ILE A 45 -5.80 -14.33 -22.05
C ILE A 45 -7.28 -13.97 -21.94
N ASN A 46 -8.06 -14.84 -21.29
CA ASN A 46 -9.51 -14.68 -21.09
C ASN A 46 -9.85 -13.92 -19.81
N SER A 47 -9.06 -14.15 -18.77
CA SER A 47 -9.17 -13.55 -17.43
C SER A 47 -7.80 -13.66 -16.76
N ALA A 48 -7.56 -12.92 -15.69
CA ALA A 48 -6.34 -13.01 -14.92
C ALA A 48 -6.67 -12.88 -13.43
N PHE A 49 -5.70 -13.25 -12.60
CA PHE A 49 -5.79 -13.02 -11.17
C PHE A 49 -4.47 -12.50 -10.62
N THR A 50 -4.52 -11.94 -9.42
CA THR A 50 -3.34 -11.48 -8.69
C THR A 50 -3.53 -11.62 -7.19
N ILE A 51 -2.41 -11.74 -6.49
CA ILE A 51 -2.38 -11.79 -5.03
C ILE A 51 -1.38 -10.76 -4.50
N ALA A 52 -1.73 -10.14 -3.38
CA ALA A 52 -0.81 -9.40 -2.54
C ALA A 52 -0.69 -10.06 -1.16
N LEU A 53 0.53 -10.09 -0.64
CA LEU A 53 0.80 -10.48 0.73
C LEU A 53 1.16 -9.23 1.54
N HIS A 54 0.31 -8.93 2.52
CA HIS A 54 0.53 -7.89 3.51
C HIS A 54 1.38 -8.45 4.66
N MET A 55 2.50 -7.80 5.00
CA MET A 55 3.44 -8.28 6.02
C MET A 55 3.73 -7.18 7.03
N HIS A 56 3.36 -7.41 8.29
CA HIS A 56 3.47 -6.40 9.32
C HIS A 56 3.80 -6.96 10.71
N GLN A 57 4.71 -6.27 11.39
CA GLN A 57 4.92 -6.41 12.82
C GLN A 57 5.03 -5.01 13.44
N PRO A 58 4.33 -4.74 14.55
CA PRO A 58 4.46 -3.48 15.25
C PRO A 58 5.80 -3.41 15.99
N LEU A 59 6.21 -2.18 16.29
CA LEU A 59 7.26 -1.93 17.27
C LEU A 59 6.62 -1.73 18.65
N ILE A 60 7.23 -2.30 19.68
CA ILE A 60 6.73 -2.23 21.06
C ILE A 60 7.86 -1.85 22.04
N PRO A 61 7.57 -1.11 23.12
CA PRO A 61 8.54 -0.74 24.14
C PRO A 61 8.78 -1.91 25.12
N ALA A 62 9.36 -3.01 24.61
CA ALA A 62 9.53 -4.26 25.36
C ALA A 62 10.99 -4.74 25.45
N GLY A 63 11.95 -3.94 24.98
CA GLY A 63 13.39 -4.23 25.10
C GLY A 63 13.93 -3.91 26.48
N GLY A 64 13.41 -4.58 27.51
CA GLY A 64 13.82 -4.42 28.92
C GLY A 64 12.67 -4.57 29.92
N PRO A 65 12.96 -4.73 31.23
CA PRO A 65 11.95 -5.00 32.24
C PRO A 65 11.13 -3.76 32.67
N GLU A 66 11.65 -2.55 32.44
CA GLU A 66 11.03 -1.30 32.88
C GLU A 66 10.49 -0.50 31.69
N LEU A 67 9.16 -0.34 31.61
CA LEU A 67 8.49 0.33 30.47
C LEU A 67 9.03 1.74 30.15
N ARG A 68 9.47 2.50 31.16
CA ARG A 68 9.95 3.88 30.97
C ARG A 68 11.32 3.96 30.30
N THR A 69 12.11 2.90 30.35
CA THR A 69 13.46 2.83 29.78
C THR A 69 13.61 1.70 28.76
N ALA A 70 12.56 0.90 28.55
CA ALA A 70 12.55 -0.21 27.62
C ALA A 70 12.83 0.30 26.21
N GLN A 71 13.76 -0.38 25.53
CA GLN A 71 14.02 -0.10 24.14
C GLN A 71 12.81 -0.48 23.30
N VAL A 72 12.59 0.27 22.23
CA VAL A 72 11.58 -0.07 21.23
C VAL A 72 12.15 -1.17 20.32
N ILE A 73 11.51 -2.34 20.35
CA ILE A 73 11.89 -3.54 19.60
C ILE A 73 10.74 -4.01 18.72
N SER A 74 11.03 -4.87 17.74
CA SER A 74 9.98 -5.60 17.03
C SER A 74 9.16 -6.46 17.98
N ASN A 75 7.84 -6.49 17.81
CA ASN A 75 7.00 -7.48 18.48
C ASN A 75 7.47 -8.92 18.19
N LEU A 76 7.95 -9.20 16.98
CA LEU A 76 8.49 -10.50 16.62
C LEU A 76 9.73 -10.90 17.44
N HIS A 77 10.58 -9.94 17.80
CA HIS A 77 11.70 -10.14 18.72
C HIS A 77 11.16 -10.59 20.09
N TRP A 78 10.21 -9.82 20.64
CA TRP A 78 9.60 -10.14 21.92
C TRP A 78 8.95 -11.53 21.92
N MET A 79 8.28 -11.92 20.83
CA MET A 79 7.69 -13.25 20.71
C MET A 79 8.75 -14.36 20.75
N LEU A 80 9.89 -14.18 20.09
CA LEU A 80 10.99 -15.16 20.11
C LEU A 80 11.61 -15.33 21.49
N ASP A 81 11.71 -14.24 22.26
CA ASP A 81 12.23 -14.25 23.63
C ASP A 81 11.22 -14.85 24.63
N ASN A 82 9.93 -14.87 24.27
CA ASN A 82 8.83 -15.28 25.15
C ASN A 82 7.92 -16.33 24.48
N PRO A 83 8.46 -17.47 24.00
CA PRO A 83 7.71 -18.41 23.14
C PRO A 83 6.51 -19.06 23.84
N ASP A 84 6.53 -19.15 25.17
CA ASP A 84 5.49 -19.81 25.98
C ASP A 84 4.26 -18.92 26.25
N ILE A 85 4.29 -17.65 25.82
CA ILE A 85 3.17 -16.71 26.03
C ILE A 85 2.24 -16.70 24.82
N GLY A 86 1.02 -17.20 24.99
CA GLY A 86 -0.02 -17.15 23.96
C GLY A 86 0.43 -17.75 22.62
N ASP A 87 0.25 -17.00 21.54
CA ASP A 87 0.59 -17.43 20.17
C ASP A 87 2.06 -17.16 19.79
N ASN A 88 2.92 -16.79 20.75
CA ASN A 88 4.33 -16.49 20.51
C ASN A 88 5.13 -17.66 19.94
N HIS A 89 4.68 -18.89 20.19
CA HIS A 89 5.24 -20.10 19.59
C HIS A 89 5.25 -20.07 18.05
N ASN A 90 4.41 -19.23 17.41
CA ASN A 90 4.38 -19.04 15.97
C ASN A 90 5.48 -18.11 15.41
N ALA A 91 6.26 -17.43 16.26
CA ALA A 91 7.23 -16.41 15.80
C ALA A 91 8.22 -16.91 14.74
N ARG A 92 8.68 -18.17 14.85
CA ARG A 92 9.56 -18.79 13.85
C ARG A 92 8.85 -19.02 12.51
N VAL A 93 7.55 -19.34 12.55
CA VAL A 93 6.73 -19.49 11.35
C VAL A 93 6.49 -18.14 10.70
N PHE A 94 6.25 -17.09 11.49
CA PHE A 94 6.13 -15.71 10.98
C PHE A 94 7.40 -15.27 10.27
N LEU A 95 8.58 -15.49 10.87
CA LEU A 95 9.87 -15.24 10.20
C LEU A 95 9.99 -15.96 8.86
N TRP A 96 9.56 -17.23 8.78
CA TRP A 96 9.55 -17.95 7.51
C TRP A 96 8.53 -17.39 6.52
N CYS A 97 7.34 -16.96 6.96
CA CYS A 97 6.37 -16.27 6.09
C CYS A 97 6.96 -15.01 5.44
N TYR A 98 7.78 -14.25 6.16
CA TYR A 98 8.47 -13.06 5.64
C TYR A 98 9.62 -13.40 4.67
N ARG A 99 10.13 -14.64 4.70
CA ARG A 99 11.23 -15.08 3.83
C ARG A 99 10.77 -15.86 2.60
N ARG A 100 9.71 -16.66 2.73
CA ARG A 100 9.38 -17.78 1.82
C ARG A 100 9.21 -17.40 0.36
N MET A 101 8.76 -16.18 0.04
CA MET A 101 8.66 -15.76 -1.36
C MET A 101 10.03 -15.62 -2.03
N GLY A 102 11.09 -15.35 -1.25
CA GLY A 102 12.47 -15.42 -1.68
C GLY A 102 12.98 -16.83 -2.00
N GLU A 103 12.23 -17.86 -1.63
CA GLU A 103 12.50 -19.27 -1.94
C GLU A 103 11.60 -19.75 -3.08
N PHE A 104 10.29 -19.44 -3.00
CA PHE A 104 9.29 -19.95 -3.93
C PHE A 104 9.46 -19.36 -5.33
N VAL A 105 9.71 -18.05 -5.43
CA VAL A 105 9.83 -17.36 -6.72
C VAL A 105 11.02 -17.90 -7.53
N PRO A 106 12.26 -17.94 -6.99
CA PRO A 106 13.39 -18.51 -7.73
C PRO A 106 13.15 -19.96 -8.13
N GLN A 107 12.60 -20.79 -7.25
CA GLN A 107 12.34 -22.20 -7.54
C GLN A 107 11.35 -22.35 -8.71
N LEU A 108 10.21 -21.67 -8.69
CA LEU A 108 9.21 -21.76 -9.76
C LEU A 108 9.73 -21.22 -11.09
N LEU A 109 10.57 -20.18 -11.05
CA LEU A 109 11.26 -19.69 -12.24
C LEU A 109 12.27 -20.72 -12.77
N ASP A 110 12.99 -21.45 -11.91
CA ASP A 110 13.92 -22.52 -12.31
C ASP A 110 13.20 -23.71 -12.94
N GLU A 111 11.98 -23.98 -12.50
CA GLU A 111 11.09 -24.97 -13.09
C GLU A 111 10.44 -24.51 -14.42
N GLY A 112 10.66 -23.26 -14.84
CA GLY A 112 10.14 -22.72 -16.11
C GLY A 112 8.73 -22.12 -16.03
N PHE A 113 8.19 -21.94 -14.82
CA PHE A 113 6.88 -21.32 -14.60
C PHE A 113 6.97 -19.79 -14.47
N GLN A 114 5.81 -19.13 -14.40
CA GLN A 114 5.67 -17.67 -14.39
C GLN A 114 5.02 -17.20 -13.08
N PRO A 115 5.69 -17.35 -11.92
CA PRO A 115 5.15 -16.87 -10.65
C PRO A 115 4.93 -15.36 -10.69
N ARG A 116 3.89 -14.90 -10.01
CA ARG A 116 3.66 -13.49 -9.68
C ARG A 116 3.26 -13.37 -8.22
N VAL A 117 3.62 -12.26 -7.60
CA VAL A 117 3.19 -11.90 -6.24
C VAL A 117 3.42 -10.39 -6.03
N MET A 118 2.45 -9.74 -5.42
CA MET A 118 2.63 -8.39 -4.88
C MET A 118 3.03 -8.47 -3.40
N LEU A 119 4.01 -7.68 -2.97
CA LEU A 119 4.52 -7.69 -1.60
C LEU A 119 4.38 -6.30 -0.97
N GLU A 120 3.77 -6.26 0.21
CA GLU A 120 3.69 -5.07 1.04
C GLU A 120 4.35 -5.36 2.39
N TYR A 121 5.49 -4.73 2.66
CA TYR A 121 6.20 -4.86 3.93
C TYR A 121 6.24 -3.50 4.61
N SER A 122 5.63 -3.41 5.80
CA SER A 122 5.68 -2.19 6.61
C SER A 122 7.12 -1.82 6.98
N GLY A 123 7.37 -0.51 7.14
CA GLY A 123 8.68 -0.01 7.54
C GLY A 123 9.12 -0.49 8.92
N THR A 124 8.18 -0.65 9.85
CA THR A 124 8.42 -1.22 11.18
C THR A 124 8.85 -2.68 11.13
N LEU A 125 8.27 -3.49 10.23
CA LEU A 125 8.72 -4.87 10.03
C LEU A 125 10.14 -4.90 9.49
N LEU A 126 10.45 -4.14 8.43
CA LEU A 126 11.79 -4.09 7.85
C LEU A 126 12.83 -3.65 8.89
N TYR A 127 12.50 -2.62 9.69
CA TYR A 127 13.35 -2.15 10.78
C TYR A 127 13.54 -3.22 11.85
N GLY A 128 12.46 -3.89 12.25
CA GLY A 128 12.47 -4.96 13.22
C GLY A 128 13.34 -6.14 12.79
N LEU A 129 13.21 -6.59 11.54
CA LEU A 129 14.04 -7.66 10.96
C LEU A 129 15.53 -7.30 11.03
N ARG A 130 15.88 -6.05 10.72
CA ARG A 130 17.27 -5.59 10.81
C ARG A 130 17.77 -5.55 12.25
N GLN A 131 17.00 -4.99 13.19
CA GLN A 131 17.34 -4.98 14.62
C GLN A 131 17.55 -6.40 15.17
N MET A 132 16.76 -7.36 14.72
CA MET A 132 16.84 -8.76 15.11
C MET A 132 18.01 -9.51 14.47
N GLY A 133 18.70 -8.91 13.49
CA GLY A 133 19.74 -9.60 12.72
C GLY A 133 19.21 -10.70 11.81
N ALA A 134 17.94 -10.61 11.37
CA ALA A 134 17.28 -11.56 10.46
C ALA A 134 17.78 -11.38 9.01
N ASN A 135 19.10 -11.48 8.82
CA ASN A 135 19.78 -11.23 7.56
C ASN A 135 19.36 -12.23 6.47
N ASP A 136 19.03 -13.47 6.83
CA ASP A 136 18.56 -14.46 5.87
C ASP A 136 17.22 -14.06 5.21
N VAL A 137 16.32 -13.41 5.97
CA VAL A 137 15.08 -12.84 5.44
C VAL A 137 15.41 -11.67 4.50
N LEU A 138 16.22 -10.72 4.96
CA LEU A 138 16.55 -9.51 4.20
C LEU A 138 17.34 -9.82 2.92
N ASP A 139 18.25 -10.79 2.95
CA ASP A 139 19.01 -11.26 1.79
C ASP A 139 18.08 -11.93 0.76
N ALA A 140 17.11 -12.73 1.23
CA ALA A 140 16.12 -13.35 0.36
C ALA A 140 15.23 -12.29 -0.32
N LEU A 141 14.79 -11.27 0.43
CA LEU A 141 14.05 -10.13 -0.12
C LEU A 141 14.89 -9.30 -1.10
N ALA A 142 16.15 -9.03 -0.78
CA ALA A 142 17.07 -8.31 -1.66
C ALA A 142 17.25 -9.05 -2.99
N ARG A 143 17.37 -10.38 -2.95
CA ARG A 143 17.49 -11.22 -4.14
C ARG A 143 16.28 -11.11 -5.06
N ILE A 144 15.05 -11.21 -4.55
CA ILE A 144 13.84 -11.10 -5.38
C ILE A 144 13.54 -9.67 -5.85
N THR A 145 14.17 -8.67 -5.23
CA THR A 145 13.99 -7.25 -5.54
C THR A 145 14.99 -6.74 -6.58
N GLY A 146 16.25 -7.17 -6.48
CA GLY A 146 17.35 -6.67 -7.29
C GLY A 146 17.71 -7.54 -8.49
N ASP A 147 17.58 -8.87 -8.39
CA ASP A 147 17.94 -9.78 -9.48
C ASP A 147 16.99 -9.60 -10.67
N GLU A 148 17.55 -9.47 -11.89
CA GLU A 148 16.76 -9.13 -13.08
C GLU A 148 15.70 -10.18 -13.43
N ARG A 149 16.01 -11.46 -13.18
CA ARG A 149 15.09 -12.55 -13.45
C ARG A 149 13.98 -12.60 -12.40
N ASN A 150 14.34 -12.50 -11.13
CA ASN A 150 13.36 -12.59 -10.04
C ASN A 150 12.44 -11.38 -9.95
N ARG A 151 12.97 -10.16 -10.20
CA ARG A 151 12.18 -8.92 -10.08
C ARG A 151 11.02 -8.82 -11.05
N ARG A 152 11.00 -9.63 -12.12
CA ARG A 152 9.86 -9.72 -13.06
C ARG A 152 8.66 -10.48 -12.46
N ALA A 153 8.88 -11.26 -11.41
CA ALA A 153 7.84 -12.00 -10.70
C ALA A 153 7.26 -11.22 -9.51
N VAL A 154 7.96 -10.20 -9.01
CA VAL A 154 7.61 -9.53 -7.75
C VAL A 154 7.30 -8.08 -8.00
N GLU A 155 6.12 -7.65 -7.56
CA GLU A 155 5.75 -6.24 -7.50
C GLU A 155 5.74 -5.78 -6.04
N TRP A 156 6.54 -4.77 -5.72
CA TRP A 156 6.48 -4.13 -4.40
C TRP A 156 5.40 -3.07 -4.38
N LEU A 157 4.58 -3.07 -3.32
CA LEU A 157 3.59 -2.03 -3.05
C LEU A 157 4.15 -1.07 -2.00
N GLY A 158 3.97 0.23 -2.22
CA GLY A 158 4.19 1.21 -1.17
C GLY A 158 3.14 1.07 -0.08
N CYS A 159 3.53 1.37 1.16
CA CYS A 159 2.63 1.47 2.29
C CYS A 159 3.16 2.50 3.31
N PRO A 160 2.37 2.90 4.31
CA PRO A 160 2.85 3.77 5.38
C PRO A 160 3.92 3.08 6.24
N TRP A 161 5.03 3.75 6.52
CA TRP A 161 6.16 3.17 7.26
C TRP A 161 5.75 2.54 8.61
N GLY A 162 4.87 3.22 9.34
CA GLY A 162 4.41 2.81 10.67
C GLY A 162 3.11 2.01 10.67
N HIS A 163 2.63 1.54 9.51
CA HIS A 163 1.28 0.99 9.36
C HIS A 163 0.19 2.00 9.77
N ALA A 164 0.43 3.28 9.49
CA ALA A 164 -0.52 4.35 9.79
C ALA A 164 -1.80 4.18 8.96
N VAL A 165 -2.97 4.28 9.60
CA VAL A 165 -4.28 4.12 8.96
C VAL A 165 -4.77 5.50 8.51
N ALA A 166 -4.99 5.67 7.20
CA ALA A 166 -5.23 6.99 6.61
C ALA A 166 -6.42 7.75 7.23
N PRO A 167 -7.58 7.12 7.50
CA PRO A 167 -8.70 7.83 8.11
C PRO A 167 -8.49 8.24 9.58
N SER A 168 -7.50 7.70 10.29
CA SER A 168 -7.24 7.99 11.70
C SER A 168 -5.95 8.77 11.94
N THR A 169 -5.18 9.03 10.88
CA THR A 169 -3.89 9.72 10.95
C THR A 169 -4.03 11.16 10.48
N PRO A 170 -3.48 12.16 11.18
CA PRO A 170 -3.40 13.53 10.67
C PRO A 170 -2.76 13.57 9.29
N ILE A 171 -3.33 14.38 8.38
CA ILE A 171 -2.95 14.40 6.97
C ILE A 171 -1.44 14.64 6.77
N GLN A 172 -0.88 15.60 7.52
CA GLN A 172 0.55 15.92 7.45
C GLN A 172 1.43 14.75 7.90
N ASP A 173 1.01 13.96 8.88
CA ASP A 173 1.78 12.84 9.40
C ASP A 173 1.67 11.62 8.49
N TYR A 174 0.48 11.42 7.89
CA TYR A 174 0.28 10.35 6.92
C TYR A 174 1.25 10.50 5.75
N ARG A 175 1.41 11.72 5.23
CA ARG A 175 2.41 12.03 4.21
C ARG A 175 3.82 11.66 4.64
N LEU A 176 4.21 12.01 5.87
CA LEU A 176 5.52 11.65 6.41
C LEU A 176 5.71 10.14 6.49
N HIS A 177 4.68 9.37 6.85
CA HIS A 177 4.76 7.91 6.84
C HIS A 177 4.96 7.32 5.45
N VAL A 178 4.31 7.89 4.43
CA VAL A 178 4.48 7.46 3.02
C VAL A 178 5.90 7.76 2.54
N GLU A 179 6.40 8.97 2.79
CA GLU A 179 7.75 9.38 2.40
C GLU A 179 8.82 8.58 3.18
N ALA A 180 8.61 8.34 4.48
CA ALA A 180 9.50 7.54 5.32
C ALA A 180 9.66 6.10 4.81
N TRP A 181 8.59 5.50 4.29
CA TRP A 181 8.67 4.16 3.70
C TRP A 181 9.55 4.17 2.45
N GLN A 182 9.39 5.17 1.57
CA GLN A 182 10.22 5.28 0.36
C GLN A 182 11.70 5.43 0.70
N HIS A 183 12.03 6.25 1.71
CA HIS A 183 13.41 6.40 2.19
C HIS A 183 13.98 5.08 2.68
N HIS A 184 13.27 4.42 3.59
CA HIS A 184 13.76 3.20 4.20
C HIS A 184 13.87 2.06 3.18
N PHE A 185 12.88 1.92 2.29
CA PHE A 185 12.89 0.95 1.20
C PHE A 185 14.07 1.18 0.25
N ALA A 186 14.31 2.42 -0.18
CA ALA A 186 15.46 2.75 -1.04
C ALA A 186 16.80 2.57 -0.34
N ALA A 187 16.87 2.71 0.98
CA ALA A 187 18.10 2.48 1.74
C ALA A 187 18.44 0.99 1.86
N ILE A 188 17.43 0.12 1.97
CA ILE A 188 17.61 -1.34 2.03
C ILE A 188 17.82 -1.94 0.63
N PHE A 189 16.98 -1.58 -0.34
CA PHE A 189 16.91 -2.25 -1.65
C PHE A 189 17.43 -1.41 -2.81
N GLY A 190 17.75 -0.14 -2.58
CA GLY A 190 18.27 0.78 -3.59
C GLY A 190 17.20 1.61 -4.30
N LEU A 191 17.63 2.76 -4.83
CA LEU A 191 16.77 3.69 -5.57
C LEU A 191 16.19 3.08 -6.85
N ASP A 192 16.92 2.17 -7.49
CA ASP A 192 16.45 1.45 -8.69
C ASP A 192 15.26 0.53 -8.36
N ALA A 193 15.28 -0.14 -7.20
CA ALA A 193 14.12 -0.90 -6.73
C ALA A 193 12.93 0.01 -6.43
N LEU A 194 13.15 1.11 -5.70
CA LEU A 194 12.10 2.07 -5.39
C LEU A 194 11.49 2.67 -6.66
N SER A 195 12.31 2.96 -7.67
CA SER A 195 11.85 3.54 -8.93
C SER A 195 10.96 2.59 -9.74
N ARG A 196 10.77 1.32 -9.33
CA ARG A 196 9.80 0.38 -9.92
C ARG A 196 8.50 0.25 -9.13
N VAL A 197 8.42 0.82 -7.94
CA VAL A 197 7.20 0.81 -7.13
C VAL A 197 6.17 1.73 -7.78
N ARG A 198 4.98 1.22 -8.06
CA ARG A 198 3.89 1.94 -8.75
C ARG A 198 2.59 1.91 -7.97
N GLY A 199 2.32 0.79 -7.32
CA GLY A 199 1.13 0.57 -6.51
C GLY A 199 1.28 1.01 -5.08
N PHE A 200 0.15 1.34 -4.46
CA PHE A 200 0.05 1.63 -3.05
C PHE A 200 -1.04 0.78 -2.39
N SER A 201 -0.72 0.24 -1.21
CA SER A 201 -1.63 -0.51 -0.36
C SER A 201 -1.87 0.28 0.93
N PRO A 202 -3.09 0.80 1.16
CA PRO A 202 -3.42 1.48 2.41
C PRO A 202 -3.43 0.48 3.58
N SER A 203 -2.88 0.87 4.74
CA SER A 203 -3.01 0.08 5.98
C SER A 203 -4.49 -0.19 6.28
N GLU A 204 -4.80 -1.43 6.65
CA GLU A 204 -6.18 -1.92 6.83
C GLU A 204 -7.08 -1.78 5.59
N MET A 205 -6.48 -1.51 4.43
CA MET A 205 -7.17 -1.14 3.20
C MET A 205 -8.16 0.02 3.38
N ALA A 206 -7.89 0.89 4.37
CA ALA A 206 -8.79 1.93 4.80
C ALA A 206 -8.69 3.14 3.86
N LEU A 207 -9.76 3.38 3.09
CA LEU A 207 -9.92 4.55 2.25
C LEU A 207 -10.68 5.64 3.04
N PRO A 208 -10.11 6.84 3.27
CA PRO A 208 -10.85 7.94 3.88
C PRO A 208 -12.06 8.32 3.03
N ASN A 209 -13.21 8.51 3.65
CA ASN A 209 -14.43 8.91 2.94
C ASN A 209 -14.85 10.37 3.21
N GLN A 210 -14.27 11.03 4.21
CA GLN A 210 -14.39 12.48 4.35
C GLN A 210 -13.71 13.18 3.14
N PRO A 211 -14.41 14.08 2.41
CA PRO A 211 -13.92 14.63 1.15
C PRO A 211 -12.54 15.29 1.15
N ASP A 212 -12.24 16.12 2.14
CA ASP A 212 -10.95 16.81 2.26
C ASP A 212 -9.81 15.81 2.57
N VAL A 213 -10.07 14.82 3.44
CA VAL A 213 -9.08 13.80 3.79
C VAL A 213 -8.82 12.87 2.61
N ALA A 214 -9.87 12.46 1.91
CA ALA A 214 -9.77 11.61 0.72
C ALA A 214 -8.96 12.29 -0.40
N TYR A 215 -9.19 13.59 -0.61
CA TYR A 215 -8.42 14.40 -1.54
C TYR A 215 -6.93 14.43 -1.16
N GLU A 216 -6.61 14.74 0.10
CA GLU A 216 -5.21 14.83 0.55
C GLU A 216 -4.50 13.47 0.57
N PHE A 217 -5.24 12.40 0.84
CA PHE A 217 -4.75 11.03 0.71
C PHE A 217 -4.33 10.75 -0.74
N VAL A 218 -5.23 10.93 -1.71
CA VAL A 218 -4.91 10.70 -3.14
C VAL A 218 -3.80 11.63 -3.62
N LYS A 219 -3.85 12.91 -3.22
CA LYS A 219 -2.81 13.88 -3.53
C LYS A 219 -1.44 13.45 -3.00
N THR A 220 -1.38 12.94 -1.76
CA THR A 220 -0.14 12.41 -1.17
C THR A 220 0.43 11.28 -2.02
N LEU A 221 -0.41 10.35 -2.47
CA LEU A 221 0.04 9.24 -3.32
C LEU A 221 0.62 9.72 -4.66
N ILE A 222 -0.08 10.65 -5.33
CA ILE A 222 0.36 11.22 -6.61
C ILE A 222 1.67 11.99 -6.45
N ASP A 223 1.76 12.84 -5.42
CA ASP A 223 2.95 13.63 -5.12
C ASP A 223 4.17 12.74 -4.82
N CYS A 224 3.94 11.57 -4.21
CA CYS A 224 4.97 10.56 -3.94
C CYS A 224 5.25 9.65 -5.14
N GLY A 225 4.55 9.83 -6.27
CA GLY A 225 4.81 9.15 -7.53
C GLY A 225 4.13 7.79 -7.72
N TYR A 226 3.23 7.39 -6.82
CA TYR A 226 2.37 6.24 -7.04
C TYR A 226 1.40 6.50 -8.19
N GLN A 227 1.03 5.43 -8.90
CA GLN A 227 0.18 5.51 -10.11
C GLN A 227 -1.16 4.81 -9.93
N TRP A 228 -1.24 3.87 -8.98
CA TRP A 228 -2.47 3.18 -8.68
C TRP A 228 -2.55 2.79 -7.20
N VAL A 229 -3.76 2.56 -6.70
CA VAL A 229 -4.02 2.22 -5.29
C VAL A 229 -5.00 1.06 -5.17
N LEU A 230 -4.78 0.18 -4.18
CA LEU A 230 -5.77 -0.83 -3.81
C LEU A 230 -6.91 -0.20 -2.99
N VAL A 231 -8.16 -0.55 -3.31
CA VAL A 231 -9.36 -0.13 -2.55
C VAL A 231 -10.25 -1.32 -2.26
N GLN A 232 -11.06 -1.27 -1.19
CA GLN A 232 -12.04 -2.32 -0.93
C GLN A 232 -13.36 -2.01 -1.62
N GLU A 233 -13.99 -3.04 -2.19
CA GLU A 233 -15.27 -2.93 -2.91
C GLU A 233 -16.36 -2.17 -2.13
N HIS A 234 -16.41 -2.33 -0.80
CA HIS A 234 -17.43 -1.71 0.05
C HIS A 234 -17.05 -0.32 0.59
N THR A 235 -15.87 0.20 0.26
CA THR A 235 -15.40 1.55 0.68
C THR A 235 -15.57 2.61 -0.41
N ILE A 236 -16.13 2.20 -1.55
CA ILE A 236 -16.29 3.02 -2.74
C ILE A 236 -17.71 2.91 -3.28
N GLU A 237 -18.11 3.89 -4.07
CA GLU A 237 -19.39 3.95 -4.77
C GLU A 237 -19.21 4.61 -6.15
N GLN A 238 -20.19 4.45 -7.01
CA GLN A 238 -20.32 5.25 -8.22
C GLN A 238 -20.75 6.69 -7.86
N PRO A 239 -20.55 7.68 -8.74
CA PRO A 239 -20.92 9.08 -8.47
C PRO A 239 -22.40 9.29 -8.08
N ASP A 240 -23.28 8.41 -8.51
CA ASP A 240 -24.71 8.40 -8.20
C ASP A 240 -25.06 7.65 -6.89
N GLY A 241 -24.06 7.17 -6.15
CA GLY A 241 -24.21 6.44 -4.89
C GLY A 241 -24.48 4.94 -5.05
N GLN A 242 -24.52 4.40 -6.27
CA GLN A 242 -24.68 2.96 -6.48
C GLN A 242 -23.38 2.18 -6.20
N ALA A 243 -23.51 0.88 -5.90
CA ALA A 243 -22.36 0.00 -5.77
C ALA A 243 -21.55 -0.07 -7.09
N PRO A 244 -20.21 -0.23 -7.03
CA PRO A 244 -19.39 -0.35 -8.23
C PRO A 244 -19.81 -1.52 -9.13
N GLN A 245 -19.92 -1.27 -10.43
CA GLN A 245 -20.07 -2.32 -11.44
C GLN A 245 -18.70 -2.75 -11.97
N HIS A 246 -18.63 -3.94 -12.56
CA HIS A 246 -17.42 -4.48 -13.19
C HIS A 246 -16.18 -4.46 -12.26
N ARG A 247 -16.34 -4.93 -11.02
CA ARG A 247 -15.33 -4.92 -9.95
C ARG A 247 -13.96 -5.53 -10.27
N HIS A 248 -13.83 -6.25 -11.38
CA HIS A 248 -12.57 -6.85 -11.84
C HIS A 248 -11.88 -6.03 -12.95
N LEU A 249 -12.39 -4.84 -13.26
CA LEU A 249 -11.70 -3.83 -14.06
C LEU A 249 -11.10 -2.78 -13.12
N PRO A 250 -10.05 -2.06 -13.55
CA PRO A 250 -9.59 -0.88 -12.84
C PRO A 250 -10.58 0.27 -13.04
N HIS A 251 -10.66 1.14 -12.03
CA HIS A 251 -11.53 2.32 -12.02
C HIS A 251 -10.70 3.57 -11.86
N ARG A 252 -11.26 4.73 -12.23
CA ARG A 252 -10.70 6.04 -11.88
C ARG A 252 -11.34 6.49 -10.57
N LEU A 253 -10.56 6.48 -9.50
CA LEU A 253 -10.98 7.04 -8.21
C LEU A 253 -10.86 8.56 -8.27
N VAL A 254 -11.98 9.25 -8.06
CA VAL A 254 -12.06 10.71 -8.05
C VAL A 254 -12.34 11.18 -6.63
N CYS A 255 -11.43 12.00 -6.09
CA CYS A 255 -11.57 12.62 -4.77
C CYS A 255 -11.62 14.14 -4.94
N THR A 256 -12.76 14.74 -4.63
CA THR A 256 -12.97 16.19 -4.68
C THR A 256 -13.11 16.73 -3.26
N ASN A 257 -12.37 17.78 -2.90
CA ASN A 257 -12.42 18.39 -1.58
C ASN A 257 -13.54 19.45 -1.47
N SER A 258 -13.78 19.94 -0.25
CA SER A 258 -14.77 20.99 0.02
C SER A 258 -14.48 22.33 -0.66
N ARG A 259 -13.23 22.58 -1.05
CA ARG A 259 -12.79 23.78 -1.79
C ARG A 259 -12.95 23.66 -3.31
N GLY A 260 -13.35 22.48 -3.80
CA GLY A 260 -13.56 22.23 -5.22
C GLY A 260 -12.32 21.73 -5.98
N ASP A 261 -11.20 21.47 -5.29
CA ASP A 261 -10.06 20.82 -5.92
C ASP A 261 -10.31 19.33 -6.06
N SER A 262 -9.87 18.74 -7.17
CA SER A 262 -9.98 17.30 -7.44
C SER A 262 -8.62 16.67 -7.66
N ALA A 263 -8.46 15.43 -7.19
CA ALA A 263 -7.33 14.56 -7.49
C ALA A 263 -7.87 13.19 -7.97
N THR A 264 -7.19 12.59 -8.94
CA THR A 264 -7.58 11.28 -9.50
C THR A 264 -6.42 10.30 -9.51
N ILE A 265 -6.73 9.03 -9.28
CA ILE A 265 -5.77 7.93 -9.35
C ILE A 265 -6.47 6.67 -9.85
N THR A 266 -5.73 5.79 -10.55
CA THR A 266 -6.26 4.48 -10.90
C THR A 266 -6.45 3.64 -9.63
N ALA A 267 -7.64 3.09 -9.44
CA ALA A 267 -7.97 2.21 -8.34
C ALA A 267 -8.17 0.78 -8.83
N VAL A 268 -7.58 -0.17 -8.10
CA VAL A 268 -7.81 -1.60 -8.32
C VAL A 268 -8.58 -2.14 -7.13
N ILE A 269 -9.74 -2.73 -7.40
CA ILE A 269 -10.66 -3.17 -6.37
C ILE A 269 -10.20 -4.54 -5.86
N LYS A 270 -9.88 -4.59 -4.57
CA LYS A 270 -9.82 -5.86 -3.83
C LYS A 270 -11.25 -6.37 -3.66
N THR A 271 -11.55 -7.49 -4.32
CA THR A 271 -12.87 -8.12 -4.25
C THR A 271 -13.03 -8.93 -2.97
N GLN A 272 -14.28 -9.20 -2.58
CA GLN A 272 -14.58 -10.02 -1.42
C GLN A 272 -14.11 -11.47 -1.61
N GLY A 273 -12.97 -11.79 -1.01
CA GLY A 273 -12.73 -13.10 -0.43
C GLY A 273 -13.10 -13.06 1.05
N SER A 274 -13.98 -13.94 1.52
CA SER A 274 -14.23 -14.12 2.96
C SER A 274 -12.94 -14.49 3.69
N ASP A 275 -12.47 -13.66 4.63
CA ASP A 275 -11.29 -13.92 5.47
C ASP A 275 -9.93 -14.05 4.73
N THR A 276 -8.85 -13.73 5.44
CA THR A 276 -7.44 -13.90 5.02
C THR A 276 -7.10 -15.33 4.56
N LYS A 277 -7.96 -16.30 4.89
CA LYS A 277 -7.83 -17.74 4.58
C LYS A 277 -7.94 -18.05 3.09
N LEU A 278 -8.64 -17.25 2.28
CA LEU A 278 -8.90 -17.62 0.88
C LEU A 278 -7.68 -17.49 -0.04
N ILE A 279 -6.77 -16.55 0.23
CA ILE A 279 -5.50 -16.50 -0.49
C ILE A 279 -4.66 -17.73 -0.18
N GLY A 280 -4.72 -18.25 1.05
CA GLY A 280 -4.04 -19.50 1.40
C GLY A 280 -4.50 -20.72 0.59
N GLN A 281 -5.69 -20.63 0.00
CA GLN A 281 -6.23 -21.62 -0.93
C GLN A 281 -6.24 -21.15 -2.39
N MET A 282 -5.58 -20.03 -2.70
CA MET A 282 -5.49 -19.44 -4.04
C MET A 282 -6.86 -19.28 -4.71
N GLN A 283 -7.91 -18.98 -3.93
CA GLN A 283 -9.27 -18.74 -4.43
C GLN A 283 -9.38 -17.72 -5.58
N PRO A 284 -8.58 -16.61 -5.67
CA PRO A 284 -8.72 -15.68 -6.78
C PRO A 284 -8.44 -16.31 -8.15
N TYR A 285 -7.60 -17.37 -8.20
CA TYR A 285 -7.40 -18.14 -9.43
C TYR A 285 -8.69 -18.83 -9.88
N TYR A 286 -9.37 -19.51 -8.96
CA TYR A 286 -10.60 -20.25 -9.26
C TYR A 286 -11.77 -19.33 -9.59
N GLU A 287 -11.83 -18.14 -8.99
CA GLU A 287 -12.77 -17.09 -9.42
C GLU A 287 -12.46 -16.63 -10.85
N ALA A 288 -11.20 -16.34 -11.16
CA ALA A 288 -10.81 -15.89 -12.50
C ALA A 288 -11.13 -16.91 -13.59
N LYS A 289 -11.02 -18.23 -13.32
CA LYS A 289 -11.38 -19.29 -14.28
C LYS A 289 -12.85 -19.24 -14.71
N GLY A 290 -13.74 -18.68 -13.87
CA GLY A 290 -15.16 -18.52 -14.16
C GLY A 290 -15.50 -17.25 -14.93
N LEU A 291 -14.51 -16.39 -15.20
CA LEU A 291 -14.72 -15.10 -15.85
C LEU A 291 -14.34 -15.14 -17.34
N SER A 292 -14.77 -14.11 -18.06
CA SER A 292 -14.46 -13.91 -19.47
C SER A 292 -14.24 -12.43 -19.73
N ARG A 293 -13.69 -12.11 -20.90
CA ARG A 293 -13.40 -10.74 -21.31
C ARG A 293 -14.63 -9.85 -21.22
N LEU A 294 -14.37 -8.59 -20.85
CA LEU A 294 -15.36 -7.52 -20.74
C LEU A 294 -15.03 -6.43 -21.76
N ASP A 295 -16.05 -5.68 -22.19
CA ASP A 295 -15.81 -4.47 -22.97
C ASP A 295 -15.36 -3.33 -22.04
N LEU A 296 -14.26 -2.67 -22.40
CA LEU A 296 -13.79 -1.44 -21.79
C LEU A 296 -13.24 -0.55 -22.89
N ALA A 297 -13.85 0.62 -23.10
CA ALA A 297 -13.50 1.56 -24.16
C ALA A 297 -13.43 0.92 -25.56
N GLY A 298 -14.36 0.02 -25.87
CA GLY A 298 -14.41 -0.69 -27.16
C GLY A 298 -13.29 -1.73 -27.34
N LYS A 299 -12.58 -2.08 -26.27
CA LYS A 299 -11.58 -3.15 -26.24
C LYS A 299 -12.09 -4.31 -25.39
N GLN A 300 -11.78 -5.52 -25.83
CA GLN A 300 -12.05 -6.73 -25.06
C GLN A 300 -10.90 -7.00 -24.09
N ILE A 301 -11.16 -6.72 -22.82
CA ILE A 301 -10.16 -6.74 -21.74
C ILE A 301 -10.43 -7.93 -20.81
N PRO A 302 -9.41 -8.75 -20.47
CA PRO A 302 -9.57 -9.79 -19.46
C PRO A 302 -9.78 -9.14 -18.07
N PRO A 303 -10.77 -9.59 -17.28
CA PRO A 303 -10.91 -9.14 -15.90
C PRO A 303 -9.72 -9.58 -15.05
N LEU A 304 -9.35 -8.78 -14.04
CA LEU A 304 -8.31 -9.07 -13.06
C LEU A 304 -8.93 -9.29 -11.68
N VAL A 305 -8.98 -10.54 -11.22
CA VAL A 305 -9.38 -10.85 -9.84
C VAL A 305 -8.24 -10.50 -8.90
N THR A 306 -8.46 -9.53 -8.00
CA THR A 306 -7.41 -9.00 -7.12
C THR A 306 -7.76 -9.25 -5.66
N GLN A 307 -6.85 -9.90 -4.94
CA GLN A 307 -6.99 -10.11 -3.50
C GLN A 307 -5.69 -9.79 -2.75
N ILE A 308 -5.84 -9.30 -1.52
CA ILE A 308 -4.75 -9.08 -0.56
C ILE A 308 -5.10 -9.79 0.76
N ALA A 309 -4.10 -10.37 1.42
CA ALA A 309 -4.22 -10.96 2.74
C ALA A 309 -2.90 -10.83 3.51
N ASP A 310 -3.01 -10.80 4.83
CA ASP A 310 -1.87 -10.91 5.73
C ASP A 310 -1.12 -12.23 5.46
N GLY A 311 0.19 -12.17 5.21
CA GLY A 311 0.97 -13.34 4.81
C GLY A 311 1.26 -14.32 5.95
N GLU A 312 1.15 -13.88 7.20
CA GLU A 312 1.38 -14.62 8.43
C GLU A 312 0.08 -15.05 9.14
N ASN A 313 -1.09 -14.56 8.71
CA ASN A 313 -2.30 -14.66 9.51
C ASN A 313 -2.98 -16.04 9.43
N GLY A 314 -2.97 -16.74 10.57
CA GLY A 314 -3.70 -17.97 10.79
C GLY A 314 -3.09 -19.21 10.15
N GLY A 315 -3.57 -20.38 10.58
CA GLY A 315 -3.04 -21.68 10.16
C GLY A 315 -3.09 -21.91 8.66
N VAL A 316 -4.06 -21.34 7.95
CA VAL A 316 -4.21 -21.51 6.49
C VAL A 316 -3.09 -20.78 5.73
N MET A 317 -2.82 -19.52 6.05
CA MET A 317 -1.71 -18.80 5.41
C MET A 317 -0.34 -19.35 5.80
N MET A 318 -0.20 -19.80 7.06
CA MET A 318 1.06 -20.38 7.52
C MET A 318 1.35 -21.74 6.87
N ASN A 319 0.35 -22.63 6.76
CA ASN A 319 0.58 -24.05 6.44
C ASN A 319 0.07 -24.47 5.05
N GLU A 320 -1.02 -23.89 4.55
CA GLU A 320 -1.68 -24.36 3.32
C GLU A 320 -1.25 -23.54 2.09
N PHE A 321 -1.06 -22.22 2.26
CA PHE A 321 -0.59 -21.32 1.20
C PHE A 321 0.63 -21.84 0.44
N PRO A 322 1.70 -22.35 1.08
CA PRO A 322 2.89 -22.80 0.36
C PRO A 322 2.57 -23.83 -0.73
N ALA A 323 1.98 -24.97 -0.36
CA ALA A 323 1.68 -26.03 -1.31
C ALA A 323 0.71 -25.55 -2.40
N LYS A 324 -0.29 -24.74 -2.00
CA LYS A 324 -1.30 -24.25 -2.93
C LYS A 324 -0.74 -23.23 -3.93
N TYR A 325 0.16 -22.36 -3.50
CA TYR A 325 0.84 -21.42 -4.39
C TYR A 325 1.60 -22.18 -5.49
N PHE A 326 2.40 -23.20 -5.12
CA PHE A 326 3.09 -24.03 -6.12
C PHE A 326 2.12 -24.74 -7.07
N GLU A 327 1.06 -25.36 -6.57
CA GLU A 327 0.04 -26.02 -7.40
C GLU A 327 -0.53 -25.06 -8.44
N VAL A 328 -1.02 -23.90 -7.99
CA VAL A 328 -1.68 -22.94 -8.88
C VAL A 328 -0.72 -22.28 -9.85
N ILE A 329 0.50 -21.91 -9.44
CA ILE A 329 1.47 -21.33 -10.39
C ILE A 329 1.82 -22.32 -11.50
N ARG A 330 1.97 -23.61 -11.17
CA ARG A 330 2.23 -24.66 -12.16
C ARG A 330 1.06 -24.85 -13.12
N GLU A 331 -0.18 -24.76 -12.63
CA GLU A 331 -1.39 -24.88 -13.46
C GLU A 331 -1.63 -23.64 -14.34
N CYS A 332 -1.48 -22.44 -13.79
CA CYS A 332 -1.91 -21.22 -14.45
C CYS A 332 -0.89 -20.65 -15.44
N SER A 333 0.40 -20.98 -15.30
CA SER A 333 1.47 -20.46 -16.15
C SER A 333 1.26 -20.82 -17.62
N GLY A 334 1.19 -19.81 -18.50
CA GLY A 334 0.92 -20.00 -19.93
C GLY A 334 -0.51 -20.41 -20.28
N SER A 335 -1.43 -20.43 -19.31
CA SER A 335 -2.85 -20.70 -19.55
C SER A 335 -3.61 -19.45 -20.02
N GLY A 336 -4.89 -19.61 -20.38
CA GLY A 336 -5.80 -18.48 -20.62
C GLY A 336 -6.23 -17.73 -19.36
N THR A 337 -5.79 -18.18 -18.17
CA THR A 337 -6.07 -17.56 -16.87
C THR A 337 -4.79 -17.45 -16.03
N PRO A 338 -3.78 -16.68 -16.49
CA PRO A 338 -2.52 -16.55 -15.79
C PRO A 338 -2.64 -15.65 -14.56
N ILE A 339 -1.66 -15.80 -13.67
CA ILE A 339 -1.40 -14.81 -12.64
C ILE A 339 -0.69 -13.59 -13.26
N MET A 340 -1.03 -12.38 -12.84
CA MET A 340 -0.46 -11.14 -13.37
C MET A 340 -0.29 -10.09 -12.27
N ASN A 341 0.83 -9.38 -12.24
CA ASN A 341 1.00 -8.23 -11.35
C ASN A 341 0.12 -7.06 -11.82
N VAL A 342 -0.31 -6.18 -10.91
CA VAL A 342 -1.23 -5.09 -11.28
C VAL A 342 -0.56 -4.11 -12.22
N THR A 343 0.69 -3.73 -11.98
CA THR A 343 1.40 -2.85 -12.91
C THR A 343 1.60 -3.53 -14.27
N GLU A 344 1.87 -4.83 -14.31
CA GLU A 344 1.93 -5.60 -15.57
C GLU A 344 0.59 -5.51 -16.33
N TYR A 345 -0.52 -5.65 -15.62
CA TYR A 345 -1.86 -5.55 -16.20
C TYR A 345 -2.17 -4.14 -16.73
N LEU A 346 -1.85 -3.10 -15.97
CA LEU A 346 -2.06 -1.71 -16.37
C LEU A 346 -1.17 -1.30 -17.56
N GLU A 347 0.08 -1.77 -17.61
CA GLU A 347 0.97 -1.56 -18.76
C GLU A 347 0.41 -2.20 -20.04
N ARG A 348 -0.20 -3.38 -19.93
CA ARG A 348 -0.88 -4.03 -21.06
C ARG A 348 -2.11 -3.26 -21.51
N LEU A 349 -2.91 -2.70 -20.59
CA LEU A 349 -4.02 -1.81 -20.94
C LEU A 349 -3.54 -0.58 -21.71
N GLN A 350 -2.50 0.09 -21.20
CA GLN A 350 -1.92 1.26 -21.85
C GLN A 350 -1.38 0.94 -23.24
N SER A 351 -0.77 -0.24 -23.43
CA SER A 351 -0.31 -0.70 -24.75
C SER A 351 -1.44 -0.94 -25.75
N MET A 352 -2.68 -1.10 -25.28
CA MET A 352 -3.90 -1.18 -26.11
C MET A 352 -4.59 0.17 -26.31
N GLY A 353 -4.02 1.25 -25.77
CA GLY A 353 -4.58 2.59 -25.80
C GLY A 353 -5.70 2.83 -24.78
N VAL A 354 -5.78 2.03 -23.72
CA VAL A 354 -6.71 2.24 -22.60
C VAL A 354 -5.96 2.93 -21.47
N TYR A 355 -6.39 4.13 -21.10
CA TYR A 355 -5.77 4.97 -20.08
C TYR A 355 -6.74 5.28 -18.95
N GLU A 356 -6.28 5.99 -17.92
CA GLU A 356 -7.08 6.36 -16.73
C GLU A 356 -8.43 7.01 -17.07
N ASN A 357 -8.48 7.85 -18.11
CA ASN A 357 -9.71 8.56 -18.50
C ASN A 357 -10.74 7.66 -19.18
N ASP A 358 -10.35 6.47 -19.62
CA ASP A 358 -11.23 5.47 -20.21
C ASP A 358 -11.86 4.56 -19.14
N LEU A 359 -11.39 4.66 -17.89
CA LEU A 359 -11.84 3.83 -16.79
C LEU A 359 -13.16 4.32 -16.20
N PRO A 360 -14.05 3.40 -15.76
CA PRO A 360 -15.25 3.76 -15.02
C PRO A 360 -14.90 4.56 -13.76
N VAL A 361 -15.73 5.54 -13.43
CA VAL A 361 -15.49 6.46 -12.30
C VAL A 361 -16.08 5.88 -11.02
N ILE A 362 -15.30 5.98 -9.93
CA ILE A 362 -15.75 5.73 -8.56
C ILE A 362 -15.29 6.87 -7.64
N GLN A 363 -15.90 6.94 -6.47
CA GLN A 363 -15.56 7.87 -5.39
C GLN A 363 -15.65 7.15 -4.04
N PRO A 364 -15.07 7.71 -2.96
CA PRO A 364 -15.24 7.14 -1.62
C PRO A 364 -16.71 7.09 -1.18
N LEU A 365 -17.03 6.09 -0.35
CA LEU A 365 -18.40 5.81 0.10
C LEU A 365 -19.11 7.03 0.73
N PHE A 366 -20.40 7.18 0.42
CA PHE A 366 -21.31 8.24 0.87
C PHE A 366 -21.06 9.65 0.34
N GLN A 367 -20.07 9.87 -0.52
CA GLN A 367 -19.83 11.21 -1.05
C GLN A 367 -20.96 11.71 -1.96
N SER A 368 -21.68 10.83 -2.65
CA SER A 368 -22.89 11.15 -3.44
C SER A 368 -23.90 11.94 -2.62
N ARG A 369 -24.23 11.44 -1.42
CA ARG A 369 -25.16 12.08 -0.47
C ARG A 369 -24.70 13.45 0.01
N ILE A 370 -23.39 13.67 0.08
CA ILE A 370 -22.80 14.98 0.41
C ILE A 370 -23.01 15.92 -0.78
N TRP A 371 -22.65 15.49 -1.99
CA TRP A 371 -22.71 16.31 -3.21
C TRP A 371 -24.14 16.62 -3.68
N GLU A 372 -25.14 15.86 -3.24
CA GLU A 372 -26.56 16.22 -3.38
C GLU A 372 -26.97 17.46 -2.55
N ARG A 373 -26.23 17.77 -1.48
CA ARG A 373 -26.58 18.81 -0.47
C ARG A 373 -25.60 19.98 -0.43
N MET A 374 -24.49 19.90 -1.15
CA MET A 374 -23.52 20.98 -1.33
C MET A 374 -22.82 20.89 -2.67
N VAL A 375 -22.35 22.03 -3.17
CA VAL A 375 -21.53 22.10 -4.37
C VAL A 375 -20.05 22.08 -3.96
N PRO A 376 -19.19 21.30 -4.65
CA PRO A 376 -17.75 21.42 -4.46
C PRO A 376 -17.30 22.88 -4.65
N GLY A 377 -16.63 23.43 -3.64
CA GLY A 377 -16.29 24.86 -3.59
C GLY A 377 -17.03 25.67 -2.52
N ASP A 378 -18.13 25.14 -1.96
CA ASP A 378 -18.87 25.79 -0.87
C ASP A 378 -18.06 25.91 0.44
N GLY A 379 -16.95 25.21 0.54
CA GLY A 379 -15.98 25.32 1.63
C GLY A 379 -16.20 24.35 2.81
N PRO A 380 -15.20 24.28 3.71
CA PRO A 380 -15.16 23.27 4.77
C PRO A 380 -16.26 23.46 5.83
N ASP A 381 -16.70 24.70 6.08
CA ASP A 381 -17.77 24.98 7.04
C ASP A 381 -19.11 24.39 6.56
N ARG A 382 -19.42 24.55 5.26
CA ARG A 382 -20.61 23.94 4.65
C ARG A 382 -20.53 22.42 4.67
N LEU A 383 -19.36 21.86 4.36
CA LEU A 383 -19.15 20.41 4.43
C LEU A 383 -19.42 19.88 5.86
N ALA A 384 -18.91 20.56 6.88
CA ALA A 384 -19.16 20.17 8.27
C ALA A 384 -20.65 20.20 8.64
N GLU A 385 -21.39 21.21 8.17
CA GLU A 385 -22.84 21.31 8.34
C GLU A 385 -23.59 20.14 7.68
N VAL A 386 -23.27 19.83 6.42
CA VAL A 386 -23.90 18.74 5.66
C VAL A 386 -23.62 17.38 6.31
N ILE A 387 -22.37 17.11 6.71
CA ILE A 387 -22.01 15.88 7.43
C ILE A 387 -22.82 15.76 8.73
N LYS A 388 -22.98 16.85 9.48
CA LYS A 388 -23.78 16.86 10.71
C LYS A 388 -25.25 16.54 10.44
N GLN A 389 -25.83 17.10 9.38
CA GLN A 389 -27.21 16.83 8.97
C GLN A 389 -27.39 15.35 8.59
N LEU A 390 -26.51 14.83 7.72
CA LEU A 390 -26.55 13.43 7.27
C LEU A 390 -26.42 12.42 8.42
N ARG A 391 -25.54 12.69 9.39
CA ARG A 391 -25.40 11.85 10.61
C ARG A 391 -26.66 11.86 11.48
N ALA A 392 -27.38 12.98 11.54
CA ALA A 392 -28.63 13.07 12.30
C ALA A 392 -29.79 12.35 11.61
N GLU A 393 -29.78 12.28 10.27
CA GLU A 393 -30.81 11.63 9.45
C GLU A 393 -30.66 10.09 9.40
N ASP A 394 -29.44 9.58 9.34
CA ASP A 394 -29.16 8.15 9.17
C ASP A 394 -27.99 7.69 10.04
N GLY A 395 -28.27 6.88 11.05
CA GLY A 395 -27.25 6.34 11.96
C GLY A 395 -26.22 5.41 11.29
N ARG A 396 -26.45 4.99 10.03
CA ARG A 396 -25.47 4.23 9.24
C ARG A 396 -24.47 5.12 8.52
N PHE A 397 -24.77 6.42 8.36
CA PHE A 397 -23.86 7.37 7.73
C PHE A 397 -22.70 7.66 8.69
N HIS A 398 -21.50 7.27 8.28
CA HIS A 398 -20.26 7.50 9.01
C HIS A 398 -19.25 8.17 8.08
N MET A 399 -18.41 9.01 8.66
CA MET A 399 -17.32 9.69 7.96
C MET A 399 -16.06 9.45 8.77
N GLU A 400 -15.07 8.86 8.14
CA GLU A 400 -13.76 8.54 8.67
C GLU A 400 -12.72 9.43 7.97
N GLY A 401 -11.88 10.09 8.77
CA GLY A 401 -10.85 11.02 8.28
C GLY A 401 -10.08 11.70 9.40
N GLY A 402 -8.78 11.93 9.22
CA GLY A 402 -7.95 12.70 10.14
C GLY A 402 -8.01 14.20 9.85
N SER A 403 -8.05 15.06 10.88
CA SER A 403 -8.03 16.53 10.70
C SER A 403 -6.61 17.07 10.52
N TRP A 404 -6.43 18.06 9.63
CA TRP A 404 -5.20 18.86 9.50
C TRP A 404 -4.77 19.56 10.79
N THR A 405 -5.73 19.95 11.64
CA THR A 405 -5.46 20.76 12.84
C THR A 405 -5.42 19.93 14.13
N ASN A 406 -5.65 18.61 14.04
CA ASN A 406 -5.76 17.70 15.18
C ASN A 406 -6.80 18.12 16.22
N ASN A 407 -7.82 18.87 15.78
CA ASN A 407 -8.88 19.37 16.65
C ASN A 407 -10.15 18.50 16.60
N ILE A 408 -10.23 17.55 15.66
CA ILE A 408 -11.38 16.66 15.46
C ILE A 408 -10.87 15.30 14.97
N SER A 409 -10.98 14.27 15.81
CA SER A 409 -10.89 12.87 15.40
C SER A 409 -12.29 12.37 15.08
N TRP A 410 -12.50 11.77 13.91
CA TRP A 410 -13.79 11.16 13.57
C TRP A 410 -13.85 9.66 13.93
N VAL A 411 -12.83 9.14 14.64
CA VAL A 411 -12.73 7.75 15.08
C VAL A 411 -13.27 7.61 16.49
N GLN A 412 -14.37 6.86 16.67
CA GLN A 412 -14.99 6.65 17.98
C GLN A 412 -14.21 5.63 18.83
N GLY A 413 -14.07 5.88 20.13
CA GLY A 413 -13.69 4.87 21.13
C GLY A 413 -12.20 4.76 21.50
N TYR A 414 -11.31 5.56 20.88
CA TYR A 414 -9.86 5.53 21.14
C TYR A 414 -9.29 6.85 21.71
N ASP A 415 -10.15 7.70 22.26
CA ASP A 415 -9.81 9.07 22.69
C ASP A 415 -8.61 9.15 23.66
N THR A 416 -8.46 8.17 24.55
CA THR A 416 -7.39 8.14 25.55
C THR A 416 -6.00 7.88 24.96
N VAL A 417 -5.92 7.31 23.75
CA VAL A 417 -4.66 7.00 23.04
C VAL A 417 -4.42 7.98 21.89
N LEU A 418 -5.47 8.30 21.10
CA LEU A 418 -5.33 9.16 19.93
C LEU A 418 -5.10 10.62 20.29
N VAL A 419 -5.76 11.16 21.34
CA VAL A 419 -5.65 12.59 21.69
C VAL A 419 -4.22 13.00 22.07
N PRO A 420 -3.46 12.24 22.89
CA PRO A 420 -2.05 12.55 23.13
C PRO A 420 -1.19 12.53 21.86
N MET A 421 -1.41 11.57 20.96
CA MET A 421 -0.68 11.46 19.69
C MET A 421 -1.00 12.65 18.78
N GLU A 422 -2.27 13.02 18.67
CA GLU A 422 -2.74 14.21 17.96
C GLU A 422 -2.12 15.50 18.50
N ARG A 423 -2.00 15.65 19.83
CA ARG A 423 -1.32 16.82 20.42
C ARG A 423 0.17 16.86 20.06
N ALA A 424 0.86 15.72 20.13
CA ALA A 424 2.26 15.62 19.75
C ALA A 424 2.48 15.97 18.28
N SER A 425 1.66 15.41 17.38
CA SER A 425 1.61 15.73 15.96
C SER A 425 1.41 17.22 15.69
N SER A 426 0.43 17.85 16.36
CA SER A 426 0.14 19.28 16.19
C SER A 426 1.32 20.16 16.62
N LEU A 427 1.98 19.79 17.73
CA LEU A 427 3.17 20.47 18.20
C LEU A 427 4.35 20.28 17.25
N PHE A 428 4.56 19.07 16.73
CA PHE A 428 5.59 18.79 15.74
C PHE A 428 5.37 19.62 14.48
N HIS A 429 4.15 19.62 13.92
CA HIS A 429 3.80 20.43 12.76
C HIS A 429 4.10 21.92 13.00
N LYS A 430 3.63 22.50 14.11
CA LYS A 430 3.85 23.92 14.45
C LYS A 430 5.32 24.29 14.62
N ARG A 431 6.12 23.36 15.15
CA ARG A 431 7.52 23.62 15.50
C ARG A 431 8.48 23.34 14.34
N ILE A 432 8.16 22.37 13.50
CA ILE A 432 9.06 21.82 12.46
C ILE A 432 8.50 22.10 11.07
N LEU A 433 7.37 21.49 10.71
CA LEU A 433 6.82 21.50 9.34
C LEU A 433 6.41 22.91 8.90
N ALA A 434 5.60 23.60 9.70
CA ALA A 434 5.09 24.95 9.39
C ALA A 434 6.22 26.00 9.31
N LYS A 435 7.39 25.70 9.88
CA LYS A 435 8.58 26.56 9.80
C LYS A 435 9.50 26.22 8.63
N GLY A 436 9.21 25.16 7.88
CA GLY A 436 10.05 24.71 6.77
C GLY A 436 11.46 24.30 7.21
N ILE A 437 11.60 23.71 8.40
CA ILE A 437 12.92 23.22 8.86
C ILE A 437 13.38 22.11 7.90
N PRO A 438 14.58 22.23 7.28
CA PRO A 438 15.10 21.21 6.38
C PRO A 438 15.27 19.85 7.07
N THR A 439 14.95 18.79 6.35
CA THR A 439 15.15 17.39 6.81
C THR A 439 16.56 16.89 6.57
N ALA A 440 17.25 17.41 5.54
CA ALA A 440 18.66 17.14 5.32
C ALA A 440 19.54 17.98 6.26
N PRO A 441 20.67 17.44 6.77
CA PRO A 441 21.63 18.26 7.49
C PRO A 441 22.10 19.41 6.57
N SER A 442 22.13 20.62 7.13
CA SER A 442 22.73 21.76 6.41
C SER A 442 24.13 21.36 5.98
N SER A 443 24.40 21.37 4.67
CA SER A 443 25.76 21.19 4.18
C SER A 443 26.62 22.21 4.92
N PRO A 444 27.76 21.81 5.53
CA PRO A 444 28.65 22.80 6.12
C PRO A 444 28.97 23.80 5.01
N SER A 445 28.61 25.06 5.24
CA SER A 445 28.99 26.15 4.35
C SER A 445 30.47 25.97 4.06
N ALA A 446 30.83 25.86 2.78
CA ALA A 446 32.20 25.95 2.33
C ALA A 446 32.72 27.33 2.75
N SER A 447 33.19 27.41 3.98
CA SER A 447 33.72 28.58 4.63
C SER A 447 35.22 28.47 4.50
N VAL A 448 35.71 29.17 3.48
CA VAL A 448 36.99 29.87 3.49
C VAL A 448 38.20 28.99 3.83
N ILE A 449 38.73 28.29 2.82
CA ILE A 449 40.18 28.17 2.71
C ILE A 449 40.63 29.48 2.04
N SER A 450 41.05 30.44 2.86
CA SER A 450 41.86 31.59 2.45
C SER A 450 43.31 31.18 2.30
#